data_AF-A0A964VME2-F1
#
_entry.id   AF-A0A964VME2-F1
#
_cell.length_a   1.000
_cell.length_b   1.000
_cell.length_c   1.000
_cell.angle_alpha   90.00
_cell.angle_beta   90.00
_cell.angle_gamma   90.00
#
_symmetry.space_group_name_H-M   'P 1'
#
loop_
_entity.id
_entity.type
_entity.pdbx_description
1 polymer ?
#
loop_
_entity_poly.entity_id
_entity_poly.type
_entity_poly.pdbx_seq_one_letter_code
_entity_poly.pdbx_strand_id
1 'polypeptide(L)'
;MKTIWSDVVRVFSLAALVGLVVGCGKSGEEDPTLAMQATDPSERTRSAALDRPAAALQSLRDTEAALKAKDFEKAAASLLQMQLSSKPLTAEESIAQSGKMRDLQSQLAEAAASGDPRAQAAIRLLRSSRSAR
;
A
#
# COMPACT_ATOMS: atom_id res chain seq x y z
N MET A 1 23.07 -0.62 47.70
CA MET A 1 23.10 -0.72 46.22
C MET A 1 21.68 -0.87 45.70
N LYS A 2 21.33 -0.14 44.62
CA LYS A 2 20.00 -0.02 43.93
C LYS A 2 19.00 1.02 44.46
N THR A 3 19.38 2.30 44.31
CA THR A 3 18.46 3.45 44.21
C THR A 3 18.90 4.33 43.03
N ILE A 4 18.74 3.82 41.79
CA ILE A 4 19.21 4.48 40.55
C ILE A 4 18.11 4.56 39.47
N TRP A 5 16.86 4.20 39.77
CA TRP A 5 15.78 4.20 38.76
C TRP A 5 14.99 5.51 38.69
N SER A 6 15.14 6.41 39.68
CA SER A 6 14.42 7.70 39.70
C SER A 6 15.02 8.77 38.79
N ASP A 7 16.15 8.51 38.13
CA ASP A 7 16.83 9.46 37.23
C ASP A 7 16.27 9.45 35.79
N VAL A 8 15.64 8.36 35.36
CA VAL A 8 15.10 8.24 33.99
C VAL A 8 13.91 9.17 33.75
N VAL A 9 13.17 9.51 34.81
CA VAL A 9 11.94 10.32 34.71
C VAL A 9 12.23 11.83 34.65
N ARG A 10 13.46 12.29 34.96
CA ARG A 10 13.79 13.72 35.01
C ARG A 10 14.72 14.23 33.91
N VAL A 11 15.44 13.36 33.19
CA VAL A 11 16.46 13.80 32.21
C VAL A 11 15.92 13.99 30.79
N PHE A 12 14.86 13.30 30.36
CA PHE A 12 14.30 13.52 29.01
C PHE A 12 13.23 14.62 28.94
N SER A 13 13.26 15.54 29.89
CA SER A 13 12.62 16.85 29.85
C SER A 13 13.55 17.87 29.19
N LEU A 14 14.10 17.61 28.00
CA LEU A 14 14.93 18.60 27.27
C LEU A 14 15.20 18.23 25.79
N ALA A 15 14.16 18.05 24.97
CA ALA A 15 14.33 17.98 23.51
C ALA A 15 13.12 18.54 22.76
N ALA A 16 12.65 19.70 23.20
CA ALA A 16 11.85 20.61 22.38
C ALA A 16 12.80 21.35 21.44
N LEU A 17 13.09 20.77 20.26
CA LEU A 17 13.85 21.43 19.21
C LEU A 17 13.01 21.44 17.93
N VAL A 18 12.07 22.39 17.95
CA VAL A 18 11.46 23.01 16.77
C VAL A 18 12.54 23.87 16.08
N GLY A 19 12.69 23.71 14.76
CA GLY A 19 13.59 24.51 13.91
C GLY A 19 14.06 23.70 12.70
N LEU A 20 13.28 23.51 11.63
CA LEU A 20 12.94 24.49 10.59
C LEU A 20 14.17 24.88 9.71
N VAL A 21 14.18 24.30 8.50
CA VAL A 21 14.71 24.83 7.22
C VAL A 21 16.19 25.21 7.14
N VAL A 22 16.96 24.45 6.34
CA VAL A 22 17.92 24.87 5.28
C VAL A 22 18.39 23.54 4.62
N GLY A 23 18.13 23.20 3.36
CA GLY A 23 17.85 24.03 2.20
C GLY A 23 19.13 24.53 1.53
N CYS A 24 20.05 23.64 1.13
CA CYS A 24 21.19 23.99 0.26
C CYS A 24 21.72 22.76 -0.50
N GLY A 25 20.92 22.26 -1.44
CA GLY A 25 21.36 21.30 -2.45
C GLY A 25 21.93 22.04 -3.64
N LYS A 26 23.26 22.05 -3.75
CA LYS A 26 24.01 22.57 -4.90
C LYS A 26 23.85 21.63 -6.09
N SER A 27 23.27 22.12 -7.18
CA SER A 27 23.33 21.54 -8.52
C SER A 27 23.29 22.75 -9.45
N GLY A 28 24.38 23.09 -10.14
CA GLY A 28 24.90 22.25 -11.22
C GLY A 28 24.31 22.85 -12.48
N GLU A 29 24.93 23.94 -12.92
CA GLU A 29 24.67 24.58 -14.20
C GLU A 29 25.18 23.65 -15.30
N GLU A 30 24.25 23.01 -16.00
CA GLU A 30 24.50 22.35 -17.27
C GLU A 30 23.46 22.91 -18.25
N ASP A 31 23.96 23.74 -19.16
CA ASP A 31 23.32 24.07 -20.43
C ASP A 31 23.14 22.78 -21.24
N PRO A 32 21.94 22.54 -21.80
CA PRO A 32 21.91 21.92 -23.10
C PRO A 32 21.07 22.76 -24.04
N THR A 33 21.79 23.62 -24.75
CA THR A 33 21.63 23.92 -26.18
C THR A 33 20.69 22.93 -26.86
N LEU A 34 19.56 23.50 -27.28
CA LEU A 34 18.61 23.01 -28.28
C LEU A 34 19.25 22.07 -29.31
N ALA A 35 18.95 20.78 -29.20
CA ALA A 35 18.95 19.87 -30.33
C ALA A 35 17.60 19.15 -30.35
N MET A 36 16.68 19.74 -31.12
CA MET A 36 15.43 19.14 -31.55
C MET A 36 15.68 17.74 -32.14
N GLN A 37 15.24 16.71 -31.44
CA GLN A 37 14.76 15.47 -32.05
C GLN A 37 13.48 15.08 -31.34
N ALA A 38 12.38 15.66 -31.82
CA ALA A 38 11.04 15.19 -31.52
C ALA A 38 10.85 13.81 -32.14
N THR A 39 11.33 12.77 -31.46
CA THR A 39 10.78 11.43 -31.62
C THR A 39 9.63 11.34 -30.63
N ASP A 40 8.43 11.36 -31.19
CA ASP A 40 7.14 11.37 -30.51
C ASP A 40 7.07 10.29 -29.40
N PRO A 41 7.02 10.64 -28.10
CA PRO A 41 6.86 9.68 -27.01
C PRO A 41 5.46 9.05 -26.96
N SER A 42 4.53 9.53 -27.79
CA SER A 42 3.10 9.25 -27.65
C SER A 42 2.72 7.87 -28.20
N GLU A 43 3.44 7.33 -29.19
CA GLU A 43 3.16 5.99 -29.74
C GLU A 43 3.59 4.84 -28.81
N ARG A 44 4.68 5.02 -28.06
CA ARG A 44 5.16 3.99 -27.13
C ARG A 44 4.25 3.84 -25.91
N THR A 45 3.54 4.91 -25.53
CA THR A 45 2.60 4.92 -24.41
C THR A 45 1.25 4.28 -24.77
N ARG A 46 0.82 4.39 -26.04
CA ARG A 46 -0.44 3.79 -26.51
C ARG A 46 -0.37 2.28 -26.65
N SER A 47 0.79 1.76 -27.09
CA SER A 47 0.97 0.31 -27.28
C SER A 47 1.12 -0.45 -25.95
N ALA A 48 1.63 0.18 -24.89
CA ALA A 48 1.71 -0.43 -23.55
C ALA A 48 0.37 -0.45 -22.80
N ALA A 49 -0.61 0.37 -23.20
CA ALA A 49 -1.94 0.40 -22.58
C ALA A 49 -2.87 -0.74 -23.07
N LEU A 50 -2.60 -1.31 -24.24
CA LEU A 50 -3.42 -2.36 -24.87
C LEU A 50 -3.10 -3.78 -24.36
N ASP A 51 -1.95 -3.97 -23.72
CA ASP A 51 -1.52 -5.21 -23.04
C ASP A 51 -1.56 -5.08 -21.50
N ARG A 52 -2.43 -4.21 -20.98
CA ARG A 52 -2.66 -4.08 -19.54
C ARG A 52 -3.23 -5.41 -19.01
N PRO A 53 -2.72 -5.96 -17.89
CA PRO A 53 -3.20 -7.24 -17.41
C PRO A 53 -4.68 -7.13 -17.02
N ALA A 54 -5.56 -7.70 -17.85
CA ALA A 54 -6.95 -7.95 -17.50
C ALA A 54 -7.08 -8.63 -16.11
N ALA A 55 -6.05 -9.38 -15.71
CA ALA A 55 -5.97 -10.07 -14.43
C ALA A 55 -6.09 -9.13 -13.20
N ALA A 56 -5.42 -7.97 -13.17
CA ALA A 56 -5.46 -7.11 -11.97
C ALA A 56 -6.83 -6.45 -11.79
N LEU A 57 -7.40 -5.95 -12.89
CA LEU A 57 -8.77 -5.42 -12.92
C LEU A 57 -9.80 -6.50 -12.60
N GLN A 58 -9.59 -7.73 -13.06
CA GLN A 58 -10.45 -8.86 -12.74
C GLN A 58 -10.37 -9.20 -11.24
N SER A 59 -9.17 -9.28 -10.64
CA SER A 59 -9.00 -9.52 -9.20
C SER A 59 -9.67 -8.45 -8.35
N LEU A 60 -9.64 -7.17 -8.78
CA LEU A 60 -10.35 -6.09 -8.10
C LEU A 60 -11.88 -6.25 -8.18
N ARG A 61 -12.41 -6.66 -9.34
CA ARG A 61 -13.85 -6.94 -9.52
C ARG A 61 -14.30 -8.15 -8.71
N ASP A 62 -13.51 -9.22 -8.72
CA ASP A 62 -13.79 -10.44 -7.96
C ASP A 62 -13.77 -10.16 -6.45
N THR A 63 -12.83 -9.33 -6.00
CA THR A 63 -12.79 -8.85 -4.61
C THR A 63 -14.08 -8.10 -4.26
N GLU A 64 -14.51 -7.17 -5.11
CA GLU A 64 -15.73 -6.40 -4.85
C GLU A 64 -16.98 -7.28 -4.80
N ALA A 65 -17.11 -8.23 -5.72
CA ALA A 65 -18.20 -9.20 -5.73
C ALA A 65 -18.18 -10.07 -4.45
N ALA A 66 -17.00 -10.53 -4.04
CA ALA A 66 -16.83 -11.32 -2.82
C ALA A 66 -17.18 -10.51 -1.56
N LEU A 67 -16.76 -9.25 -1.46
CA LEU A 67 -17.12 -8.35 -0.35
C LEU A 67 -18.64 -8.15 -0.27
N LYS A 68 -19.31 -7.89 -1.40
CA LYS A 68 -20.77 -7.78 -1.46
C LYS A 68 -21.48 -9.06 -1.01
N ALA A 69 -20.89 -10.22 -1.31
CA ALA A 69 -21.40 -11.53 -0.88
C ALA A 69 -21.01 -11.91 0.57
N LYS A 70 -20.26 -11.06 1.28
CA LYS A 70 -19.63 -11.38 2.59
C LYS A 70 -18.74 -12.63 2.55
N ASP A 71 -18.17 -12.91 1.38
CA ASP A 71 -17.18 -13.97 1.17
C ASP A 71 -15.79 -13.40 1.46
N PHE A 72 -15.48 -13.29 2.75
CA PHE A 72 -14.26 -12.65 3.22
C PHE A 72 -12.99 -13.43 2.84
N GLU A 73 -13.06 -14.75 2.73
CA GLU A 73 -11.93 -15.58 2.34
C GLU A 73 -11.57 -15.34 0.88
N LYS A 74 -12.57 -15.33 -0.02
CA LYS A 74 -12.34 -15.05 -1.44
C LYS A 74 -11.86 -13.62 -1.68
N ALA A 75 -12.41 -12.65 -0.95
CA ALA A 75 -11.95 -11.26 -1.01
C ALA A 75 -10.49 -11.13 -0.55
N ALA A 76 -10.12 -11.74 0.58
CA ALA A 76 -8.75 -11.73 1.09
C ALA A 76 -7.78 -12.42 0.12
N ALA A 77 -8.14 -13.59 -0.40
CA ALA A 77 -7.31 -14.35 -1.34
C ALA A 77 -7.05 -13.57 -2.63
N SER A 78 -8.08 -12.94 -3.20
CA SER A 78 -7.97 -12.16 -4.45
C SER A 78 -7.05 -10.95 -4.29
N LEU A 79 -7.20 -10.21 -3.18
CA LEU A 79 -6.32 -9.07 -2.89
C LEU A 79 -4.89 -9.49 -2.62
N LEU A 80 -4.68 -10.60 -1.88
CA LEU A 80 -3.35 -11.12 -1.59
C LEU A 80 -2.67 -11.67 -2.84
N GLN A 81 -3.39 -12.37 -3.71
CA GLN A 81 -2.86 -12.83 -4.99
C GLN A 81 -2.32 -11.66 -5.80
N MET A 82 -3.08 -10.56 -5.86
CA MET A 82 -2.65 -9.35 -6.54
C MET A 82 -1.43 -8.69 -5.86
N GLN A 83 -1.35 -8.73 -4.53
CA GLN A 83 -0.22 -8.21 -3.76
C GLN A 83 1.04 -9.10 -3.81
N LEU A 84 0.88 -10.40 -4.08
CA LEU A 84 1.95 -11.40 -4.19
C LEU A 84 2.38 -11.63 -5.63
N SER A 85 1.62 -11.11 -6.59
CA SER A 85 1.96 -11.18 -8.01
C SER A 85 3.30 -10.48 -8.25
N SER A 86 4.20 -11.12 -9.01
CA SER A 86 5.49 -10.53 -9.40
C SER A 86 5.34 -9.37 -10.38
N LYS A 87 4.12 -9.11 -10.86
CA LYS A 87 3.82 -8.02 -11.80
C LYS A 87 3.58 -6.73 -11.00
N PRO A 88 4.30 -5.63 -11.30
CA PRO A 88 4.06 -4.35 -10.64
C PRO A 88 2.68 -3.82 -11.00
N LEU A 89 1.95 -3.33 -10.00
CA LEU A 89 0.68 -2.64 -10.19
C LEU A 89 0.94 -1.20 -10.65
N THR A 90 0.04 -0.69 -11.49
CA THR A 90 0.01 0.75 -11.78
C THR A 90 -0.39 1.55 -10.54
N ALA A 91 -0.13 2.86 -10.55
CA ALA A 91 -0.53 3.75 -9.46
C ALA A 91 -2.05 3.67 -9.20
N GLU A 92 -2.87 3.65 -10.25
CA GLU A 92 -4.32 3.55 -10.17
C GLU A 92 -4.77 2.21 -9.54
N GLU A 93 -4.19 1.09 -10.00
CA GLU A 93 -4.49 -0.24 -9.46
C GLU A 93 -4.05 -0.39 -8.00
N SER A 94 -2.90 0.19 -7.63
CA SER A 94 -2.40 0.20 -6.25
C SER A 94 -3.31 0.99 -5.30
N ILE A 95 -3.82 2.15 -5.76
CA ILE A 95 -4.81 2.94 -5.02
C ILE A 95 -6.10 2.15 -4.86
N ALA A 96 -6.61 1.55 -5.94
CA ALA A 96 -7.82 0.74 -5.90
C ALA A 96 -7.67 -0.48 -4.97
N GLN A 97 -6.54 -1.19 -5.06
CA GLN A 97 -6.22 -2.31 -4.17
C GLN A 97 -6.20 -1.89 -2.71
N SER A 98 -5.51 -0.79 -2.41
CA SER A 98 -5.41 -0.24 -1.06
C SER A 98 -6.79 0.15 -0.51
N GLY A 99 -7.65 0.73 -1.34
CA GLY A 99 -9.04 1.02 -1.01
C GLY A 99 -9.82 -0.25 -0.65
N LYS A 100 -9.82 -1.25 -1.54
CA LYS A 100 -10.51 -2.52 -1.30
C LYS A 100 -9.98 -3.27 -0.07
N MET A 101 -8.68 -3.17 0.22
CA MET A 101 -8.10 -3.75 1.42
C MET A 101 -8.62 -3.08 2.70
N ARG A 102 -8.78 -1.74 2.71
CA ARG A 102 -9.40 -1.03 3.84
C ARG A 102 -10.87 -1.44 4.01
N ASP A 103 -11.61 -1.54 2.91
CA ASP A 103 -13.02 -1.96 2.94
C ASP A 103 -13.17 -3.37 3.51
N LEU A 104 -12.28 -4.30 3.09
CA LEU A 104 -12.22 -5.66 3.62
C LEU A 104 -11.91 -5.63 5.13
N GLN A 105 -10.91 -4.88 5.56
CA GLN A 105 -10.52 -4.78 6.96
C GLN A 105 -11.65 -4.21 7.83
N SER A 106 -12.38 -3.19 7.35
CA SER A 106 -13.53 -2.62 8.06
C SER A 106 -14.63 -3.65 8.25
N GLN A 107 -15.04 -4.32 7.17
CA GLN A 107 -16.10 -5.34 7.23
C GLN A 107 -15.69 -6.55 8.07
N LEU A 108 -14.41 -6.93 8.02
CA LEU A 108 -13.87 -7.99 8.88
C LEU A 108 -13.90 -7.60 10.36
N ALA A 109 -13.59 -6.34 10.70
CA ALA A 109 -13.65 -5.87 12.08
C ALA A 109 -15.09 -5.92 12.62
N GLU A 110 -16.06 -5.43 11.84
CA GLU A 110 -17.49 -5.47 12.20
C GLU A 110 -18.03 -6.90 12.32
N ALA A 111 -17.72 -7.76 11.35
CA ALA A 111 -18.15 -9.15 11.35
C ALA A 111 -17.50 -9.96 12.48
N ALA A 112 -16.21 -9.71 12.77
CA ALA A 112 -15.52 -10.34 13.89
C ALA A 112 -16.05 -9.88 15.25
N ALA A 113 -16.39 -8.59 15.39
CA ALA A 113 -17.06 -8.05 16.59
C ALA A 113 -18.42 -8.70 16.82
N SER A 114 -19.10 -9.10 15.74
CA SER A 114 -20.37 -9.84 15.76
C SER A 114 -20.19 -11.35 15.98
N GLY A 115 -18.95 -11.84 16.09
CA GLY A 115 -18.65 -13.26 16.29
C GLY A 115 -18.67 -14.13 15.03
N ASP A 116 -18.60 -13.56 13.82
CA ASP A 116 -18.58 -14.35 12.57
C ASP A 116 -17.28 -15.19 12.48
N PRO A 117 -17.37 -16.54 12.47
CA PRO A 117 -16.19 -17.40 12.41
C PRO A 117 -15.44 -17.26 11.08
N ARG A 118 -16.12 -16.92 9.97
CA ARG A 118 -15.50 -16.71 8.66
C ARG A 118 -14.65 -15.43 8.65
N ALA A 119 -15.11 -14.38 9.34
CA ALA A 119 -14.32 -13.17 9.51
C ALA A 119 -13.04 -13.46 10.31
N GLN A 120 -13.13 -14.25 11.37
CA GLN A 120 -11.94 -14.66 12.14
C GLN A 120 -10.96 -15.53 11.32
N ALA A 121 -11.47 -16.41 10.45
CA ALA A 121 -10.63 -17.20 9.54
C ALA A 121 -9.89 -16.30 8.54
N ALA A 122 -10.60 -15.38 7.88
CA ALA A 122 -10.01 -14.42 6.95
C ALA A 122 -8.99 -13.48 7.61
N ILE A 123 -9.25 -13.00 8.84
CA ILE A 123 -8.28 -12.21 9.63
C ILE A 123 -7.00 -13.02 9.89
N ARG A 124 -7.12 -14.30 10.26
CA ARG A 124 -5.97 -15.19 10.48
C ARG A 124 -5.17 -15.36 9.19
N LEU A 125 -5.84 -15.55 8.06
CA LEU A 125 -5.22 -15.65 6.74
C LEU A 125 -4.44 -14.37 6.39
N LEU A 126 -5.05 -13.19 6.53
CA LEU A 126 -4.38 -11.91 6.29
C LEU A 126 -3.16 -11.72 7.20
N ARG A 127 -3.25 -12.06 8.49
CA ARG A 127 -2.10 -11.98 9.41
C ARG A 127 -0.96 -12.92 9.00
N SER A 128 -1.28 -14.16 8.62
CA SER A 128 -0.27 -15.13 8.18
C SER A 128 0.48 -14.65 6.94
N SER A 129 -0.22 -14.06 5.97
CA SER A 129 0.42 -13.53 4.75
C SER A 129 1.34 -12.33 5.00
N ARG A 130 1.11 -11.57 6.07
CA ARG A 130 1.96 -10.43 6.45
C ARG A 130 3.21 -10.86 7.20
N SER A 131 3.11 -11.93 7.99
CA SER A 131 4.26 -12.49 8.70
C SER A 131 5.22 -13.29 7.81
N ALA A 132 4.77 -13.70 6.62
CA ALA A 132 5.56 -14.48 5.66
C ALA A 132 6.39 -13.60 4.68
N ARG A 133 6.37 -12.28 4.85
CA ARG A 133 7.19 -11.31 4.11
C ARG A 133 8.26 -10.74 5.02
#